data_AF-W7CTN2-F1
#
_entry.id   AF-W7CTN2-F1
#
_cell.length_a   1.000
_cell.length_b   1.000
_cell.length_c   1.000
_cell.angle_alpha   90.00
_cell.angle_beta   90.00
_cell.angle_gamma   90.00
#
_symmetry.space_group_name_H-M   'P 1'
#
loop_
_entity.id
_entity.type
_entity.pdbx_description
1 polymer ?
#
loop_
_entity_poly.entity_id
_entity_poly.type
_entity_poly.pdbx_seq_one_letter_code
_entity_poly.pdbx_strand_id
1 'polypeptide(L)'
;MKSIEKKHSVMDPSAIGLFSLAIVTLVASSQKLEWTENNAGMIAWALILGGLGQVIAGIYDAKINNVFGATAFFAYGLFWLGTGFTWMIQAGVFGQNLAADFDAKQIGFAFIGYLVFTLFMTIGALETNKLLFFIFFVINFLYLGLALSTLGIMPELFHQLAAWAEFTVSILSLYGCGAAVLNAHFGFTFLPIGKKFNIIKQTEQ
;
A
#
# COMPACT_ATOMS: atom_id res chain seq x y z
N MET A 1 30.69 -33.24 13.11
CA MET A 1 29.93 -32.80 11.92
C MET A 1 29.03 -31.66 12.35
N LYS A 2 29.38 -30.39 12.06
CA LYS A 2 28.45 -29.27 12.32
C LYS A 2 27.27 -29.48 11.38
N SER A 3 26.06 -29.63 11.92
CA SER A 3 24.85 -29.57 11.11
C SER A 3 24.86 -28.22 10.41
N ILE A 4 25.03 -28.24 9.10
CA ILE A 4 24.69 -27.09 8.27
C ILE A 4 23.17 -27.04 8.38
N GLU A 5 22.65 -26.27 9.34
CA GLU A 5 21.28 -25.80 9.25
C GLU A 5 21.21 -25.07 7.91
N LYS A 6 20.60 -25.72 6.91
CA LYS A 6 20.02 -24.99 5.79
C LYS A 6 18.97 -24.09 6.42
N LYS A 7 19.37 -22.87 6.79
CA LYS A 7 18.44 -21.80 7.06
C LYS A 7 17.64 -21.70 5.78
N HIS A 8 16.41 -22.21 5.78
CA HIS A 8 15.51 -22.07 4.65
C HIS A 8 15.42 -20.56 4.42
N SER A 9 16.11 -20.09 3.38
CA SER A 9 16.06 -18.70 2.96
C SER A 9 14.70 -18.49 2.34
N VAL A 10 13.71 -18.22 3.20
CA VAL A 10 12.41 -17.72 2.75
C VAL A 10 12.71 -16.47 1.92
N MET A 11 12.20 -16.43 0.68
CA MET A 11 12.36 -15.31 -0.23
C MET A 11 11.88 -14.02 0.46
N ASP A 12 12.65 -12.94 0.34
CA ASP A 12 12.22 -11.62 0.79
C ASP A 12 10.98 -11.18 -0.04
N PRO A 13 9.81 -11.03 0.60
CA PRO A 13 8.57 -10.72 -0.12
C PRO A 13 8.43 -9.24 -0.47
N SER A 14 9.36 -8.38 -0.06
CA SER A 14 9.27 -6.93 -0.25
C SER A 14 9.08 -6.55 -1.71
N ALA A 15 9.75 -7.26 -2.64
CA ALA A 15 9.62 -7.01 -4.06
C ALA A 15 8.17 -7.22 -4.57
N ILE A 16 7.55 -8.35 -4.22
CA ILE A 16 6.19 -8.66 -4.70
C ILE A 16 5.13 -7.80 -4.01
N GLY A 17 5.32 -7.48 -2.73
CA GLY A 17 4.43 -6.57 -2.00
C GLY A 17 4.47 -5.15 -2.57
N LEU A 18 5.68 -4.63 -2.84
CA LEU A 18 5.85 -3.30 -3.45
C LEU A 18 5.37 -3.27 -4.90
N PHE A 19 5.62 -4.31 -5.69
CA PHE A 19 5.07 -4.41 -7.05
C PHE A 19 3.55 -4.37 -7.04
N SER A 20 2.94 -5.15 -6.14
CA SER A 20 1.49 -5.22 -5.98
C SER A 20 0.89 -3.86 -5.64
N LEU A 21 1.48 -3.15 -4.67
CA LEU A 21 1.10 -1.78 -4.31
C LEU A 21 1.30 -0.82 -5.49
N ALA A 22 2.40 -0.94 -6.22
CA ALA A 22 2.76 0.01 -7.26
C ALA A 22 1.80 -0.05 -8.47
N ILE A 23 1.46 -1.25 -8.92
CA ILE A 23 0.57 -1.42 -10.09
C ILE A 23 -0.85 -1.00 -9.76
N VAL A 24 -1.39 -1.40 -8.61
CA VAL A 24 -2.76 -1.02 -8.26
C VAL A 24 -2.91 0.50 -8.09
N THR A 25 -1.92 1.16 -7.46
CA THR A 25 -1.92 2.62 -7.31
C THR A 25 -1.66 3.35 -8.64
N LEU A 26 -0.89 2.76 -9.56
CA LEU A 26 -0.71 3.32 -10.91
C LEU A 26 -2.04 3.40 -11.65
N VAL A 27 -2.77 2.29 -11.67
CA VAL A 27 -4.05 2.20 -12.37
C VAL A 27 -5.12 3.03 -11.68
N ALA A 28 -5.14 3.04 -10.35
CA ALA A 28 -6.10 3.85 -9.60
C ALA A 28 -5.85 5.36 -9.75
N SER A 29 -4.59 5.78 -9.84
CA SER A 29 -4.24 7.19 -10.03
C SER A 29 -4.46 7.66 -11.46
N SER A 30 -4.24 6.80 -12.48
CA SER A 30 -4.52 7.17 -13.87
C SER A 30 -5.98 7.54 -14.09
N GLN A 31 -6.91 6.89 -13.38
CA GLN A 31 -8.32 7.23 -13.42
C GLN A 31 -8.61 8.55 -12.67
N LYS A 32 -8.04 8.74 -11.47
CA LYS A 32 -8.23 9.98 -10.69
C LYS A 32 -7.66 11.22 -11.38
N LEU A 33 -6.58 11.04 -12.14
CA LEU A 33 -5.92 12.07 -12.96
C LEU A 33 -6.54 12.21 -14.37
N GLU A 34 -7.60 11.45 -14.66
CA GLU A 34 -8.33 11.51 -15.94
C GLU A 34 -7.48 11.13 -17.17
N TRP A 35 -6.39 10.38 -16.97
CA TRP A 35 -5.60 9.79 -18.08
C TRP A 35 -6.29 8.55 -18.67
N THR A 36 -7.16 7.92 -17.89
CA THR A 36 -7.99 6.79 -18.28
C THR A 36 -9.44 7.04 -17.86
N GLU A 37 -10.38 6.61 -18.68
CA GLU A 37 -11.81 6.73 -18.40
C GLU A 37 -12.39 5.47 -17.77
N ASN A 38 -13.46 5.65 -16.98
CA ASN A 38 -14.17 4.58 -16.27
C ASN A 38 -13.30 3.81 -15.25
N ASN A 39 -13.95 3.00 -14.42
CA ASN A 39 -13.29 2.32 -13.29
C ASN A 39 -13.43 0.78 -13.30
N ALA A 40 -14.15 0.20 -14.27
CA ALA A 40 -14.44 -1.24 -14.28
C ALA A 40 -13.17 -2.12 -14.27
N GLY A 41 -12.13 -1.72 -15.03
CA GLY A 41 -10.85 -2.43 -15.06
C GLY A 41 -10.08 -2.39 -13.74
N MET A 42 -10.39 -1.45 -12.84
CA MET A 42 -9.68 -1.26 -11.59
C MET A 42 -9.99 -2.37 -10.57
N ILE A 43 -11.18 -2.99 -10.64
CA ILE A 43 -11.60 -4.07 -9.72
C ILE A 43 -10.62 -5.25 -9.77
N ALA A 44 -10.18 -5.64 -10.97
CA ALA A 44 -9.22 -6.74 -11.13
C ALA A 44 -7.88 -6.44 -10.44
N TRP A 45 -7.35 -5.24 -10.65
CA TRP A 45 -6.07 -4.83 -10.04
C TRP A 45 -6.17 -4.66 -8.54
N ALA A 46 -7.30 -4.16 -8.04
CA ALA A 46 -7.58 -4.07 -6.60
C ALA A 46 -7.63 -5.45 -5.94
N LEU A 47 -8.37 -6.40 -6.50
CA LEU A 47 -8.52 -7.71 -5.86
C LEU A 47 -7.25 -8.58 -5.98
N ILE A 48 -6.61 -8.60 -7.15
CA ILE A 48 -5.52 -9.53 -7.44
C ILE A 48 -4.18 -8.99 -6.95
N LEU A 49 -3.78 -7.79 -7.39
CA LEU A 49 -2.49 -7.23 -6.98
C LEU A 49 -2.63 -6.48 -5.66
N GLY A 50 -3.48 -5.46 -5.62
CA GLY A 50 -3.68 -4.65 -4.42
C GLY A 50 -4.01 -5.50 -3.20
N GLY A 51 -4.87 -6.50 -3.38
CA GLY A 51 -5.35 -7.40 -2.34
C GLY A 51 -4.49 -8.64 -2.15
N LEU A 52 -4.73 -9.66 -2.99
CA LEU A 52 -4.11 -10.99 -2.82
C LEU A 52 -2.57 -10.92 -2.86
N GLY A 53 -1.99 -10.16 -3.77
CA GLY A 53 -0.54 -10.00 -3.89
C GLY A 53 0.10 -9.45 -2.61
N GLN A 54 -0.50 -8.43 -2.00
CA GLN A 54 -0.01 -7.89 -0.72
C GLN A 54 -0.29 -8.83 0.45
N VAL A 55 -1.45 -9.49 0.52
CA VAL A 55 -1.72 -10.50 1.56
C VAL A 55 -0.68 -11.62 1.52
N ILE A 56 -0.31 -12.11 0.33
CA ILE A 56 0.74 -13.11 0.17
C ILE A 56 2.08 -12.57 0.68
N ALA A 57 2.44 -11.33 0.32
CA ALA A 57 3.67 -10.70 0.83
C ALA A 57 3.68 -10.63 2.37
N GLY A 58 2.56 -10.24 2.98
CA GLY A 58 2.39 -10.20 4.43
C GLY A 58 2.57 -11.55 5.11
N ILE A 59 2.06 -12.64 4.50
CA ILE A 59 2.27 -14.01 5.00
C ILE A 59 3.76 -14.37 5.02
N TYR A 60 4.51 -14.01 3.98
CA TYR A 60 5.94 -14.29 3.92
C TYR A 60 6.75 -13.45 4.91
N ASP A 61 6.39 -12.18 5.11
CA ASP A 61 7.02 -11.33 6.11
C ASP A 61 6.77 -11.85 7.53
N ALA A 62 5.56 -12.35 7.80
CA ALA A 62 5.23 -12.98 9.07
C ALA A 62 6.09 -14.23 9.32
N LYS A 63 6.35 -15.04 8.29
CA LYS A 63 7.21 -16.25 8.38
C LYS A 63 8.67 -15.92 8.74
N ILE A 64 9.14 -14.72 8.46
CA ILE A 64 10.50 -14.26 8.84
C ILE A 64 10.50 -13.32 10.05
N ASN A 65 9.38 -13.23 10.78
CA ASN A 65 9.18 -12.35 11.94
C ASN A 65 9.38 -10.85 11.64
N ASN A 66 9.15 -10.42 10.39
CA ASN A 66 9.12 -9.01 10.04
C ASN A 66 7.74 -8.42 10.35
N VAL A 67 7.53 -7.99 11.60
CA VAL A 67 6.23 -7.45 12.07
C VAL A 67 5.84 -6.20 11.26
N PHE A 68 6.78 -5.29 10.99
CA PHE A 68 6.50 -4.06 10.25
C PHE A 68 5.96 -4.37 8.85
N GLY A 69 6.70 -5.17 8.08
CA GLY A 69 6.32 -5.52 6.71
C GLY A 69 5.04 -6.37 6.66
N ALA A 70 4.92 -7.35 7.55
CA ALA A 70 3.72 -8.19 7.65
C ALA A 70 2.47 -7.34 7.90
N THR A 71 2.49 -6.49 8.93
CA THR A 71 1.35 -5.64 9.28
C THR A 71 1.04 -4.64 8.17
N ALA A 72 2.06 -4.04 7.53
CA ALA A 72 1.86 -3.14 6.39
C ALA A 72 1.14 -3.83 5.23
N PHE A 73 1.69 -4.94 4.74
CA PHE A 73 1.16 -5.62 3.56
C PHE A 73 -0.20 -6.28 3.83
N PHE A 74 -0.44 -6.83 5.02
CA PHE A 74 -1.78 -7.31 5.36
C PHE A 74 -2.80 -6.17 5.40
N ALA A 75 -2.50 -5.06 6.08
CA ALA A 75 -3.43 -3.94 6.20
C ALA A 75 -3.79 -3.38 4.82
N TYR A 76 -2.81 -3.05 3.98
CA TYR A 76 -3.08 -2.51 2.65
C TYR A 76 -3.62 -3.56 1.66
N GLY A 77 -3.29 -4.84 1.84
CA GLY A 77 -3.96 -5.92 1.13
C GLY A 77 -5.45 -5.98 1.42
N LEU A 78 -5.81 -5.96 2.71
CA LEU A 78 -7.21 -5.96 3.14
C LEU A 78 -7.95 -4.68 2.72
N PHE A 79 -7.27 -3.53 2.70
CA PHE A 79 -7.79 -2.29 2.14
C PHE A 79 -8.26 -2.46 0.70
N TRP A 80 -7.40 -2.99 -0.16
CA TRP A 80 -7.69 -3.15 -1.58
C TRP A 80 -8.74 -4.22 -1.83
N LEU A 81 -8.76 -5.30 -1.04
CA LEU A 81 -9.86 -6.27 -1.08
C LEU A 81 -11.19 -5.57 -0.73
N GLY A 82 -11.27 -4.87 0.40
CA GLY A 82 -12.48 -4.16 0.82
C GLY A 82 -12.93 -3.09 -0.19
N THR A 83 -11.98 -2.38 -0.79
CA THR A 83 -12.26 -1.39 -1.84
C THR A 83 -12.77 -2.05 -3.12
N GLY A 84 -12.17 -3.17 -3.55
CA GLY A 84 -12.66 -3.95 -4.69
C GLY A 84 -14.08 -4.47 -4.48
N PHE A 85 -14.38 -5.00 -3.29
CA PHE A 85 -15.75 -5.39 -2.93
C PHE A 85 -16.72 -4.21 -2.89
N THR A 86 -16.28 -3.05 -2.41
CA THR A 86 -17.08 -1.81 -2.42
C THR A 86 -17.47 -1.42 -3.85
N TRP A 87 -16.53 -1.44 -4.80
CA TRP A 87 -16.84 -1.15 -6.19
C TRP A 87 -17.73 -2.20 -6.85
N MET A 88 -17.60 -3.47 -6.47
CA MET A 88 -18.52 -4.53 -6.93
C MET A 88 -19.95 -4.32 -6.40
N ILE A 89 -20.11 -3.86 -5.15
CA ILE A 89 -21.42 -3.48 -4.60
C ILE A 89 -22.02 -2.33 -5.42
N GLN A 90 -21.26 -1.26 -5.64
CA GLN A 90 -21.70 -0.11 -6.43
C GLN A 90 -22.06 -0.49 -7.88
N ALA A 91 -21.35 -1.45 -8.46
CA ALA A 91 -21.63 -1.98 -9.80
C ALA A 91 -22.85 -2.93 -9.84
N GLY A 92 -23.51 -3.19 -8.71
CA GLY A 92 -24.71 -4.04 -8.65
C GLY A 92 -24.43 -5.54 -8.71
N VAL A 93 -23.17 -5.98 -8.57
CA VAL A 93 -22.78 -7.41 -8.61
C VAL A 93 -23.50 -8.21 -7.52
N PHE A 94 -23.75 -7.59 -6.37
CA PHE A 94 -24.43 -8.20 -5.22
C PHE A 94 -25.93 -7.87 -5.15
N GLY A 95 -26.51 -7.37 -6.25
CA GLY A 95 -27.92 -7.01 -6.35
C GLY A 95 -28.19 -5.51 -6.25
N GLN A 96 -29.24 -5.06 -6.94
CA GLN A 96 -29.57 -3.64 -7.08
C GLN A 96 -29.99 -2.98 -5.76
N ASN A 97 -30.62 -3.72 -4.85
CA ASN A 97 -31.00 -3.20 -3.54
C ASN A 97 -29.77 -2.81 -2.71
N LEU A 98 -28.74 -3.68 -2.68
CA LEU A 98 -27.51 -3.38 -1.94
C LEU A 98 -26.72 -2.21 -2.56
N ALA A 99 -26.74 -2.10 -3.90
CA ALA A 99 -26.15 -0.96 -4.59
C ALA A 99 -26.88 0.36 -4.26
N ALA A 100 -28.22 0.32 -4.19
CA ALA A 100 -29.04 1.48 -3.87
C ALA A 100 -28.91 1.93 -2.40
N ASP A 101 -28.69 0.99 -1.48
CA ASP A 101 -28.50 1.25 -0.05
C ASP A 101 -27.05 1.63 0.32
N PHE A 102 -26.14 1.72 -0.66
CA PHE A 102 -24.73 2.00 -0.42
C PHE A 102 -24.51 3.45 0.06
N ASP A 103 -23.90 3.61 1.25
CA ASP A 103 -23.46 4.91 1.77
C ASP A 103 -21.94 5.09 1.62
N ALA A 104 -21.52 5.96 0.70
CA ALA A 104 -20.11 6.28 0.45
C ALA A 104 -19.36 6.81 1.69
N LYS A 105 -20.07 7.36 2.69
CA LYS A 105 -19.43 7.78 3.94
C LYS A 105 -18.78 6.62 4.66
N GLN A 106 -19.29 5.40 4.55
CA GLN A 106 -18.73 4.23 5.23
C GLN A 106 -17.29 3.94 4.77
N ILE A 107 -17.02 3.98 3.46
CA ILE A 107 -15.65 3.88 2.96
C ILE A 107 -14.82 5.14 3.28
N GLY A 108 -15.45 6.31 3.35
CA GLY A 108 -14.83 7.54 3.86
C GLY A 108 -14.28 7.38 5.30
N PHE A 109 -15.04 6.76 6.19
CA PHE A 109 -14.60 6.45 7.56
C PHE A 109 -13.50 5.38 7.58
N ALA A 110 -13.54 4.41 6.66
CA ALA A 110 -12.43 3.47 6.50
C ALA A 110 -11.15 4.22 6.12
N PHE A 111 -11.20 5.19 5.20
CA PHE A 111 -10.03 6.01 4.84
C PHE A 111 -9.46 6.77 6.05
N ILE A 112 -10.28 7.26 6.98
CA ILE A 112 -9.81 7.88 8.23
C ILE A 112 -9.07 6.85 9.10
N GLY A 113 -9.62 5.64 9.25
CA GLY A 113 -8.95 4.56 9.99
C GLY A 113 -7.59 4.20 9.39
N TYR A 114 -7.53 4.10 8.06
CA TYR A 114 -6.26 3.87 7.35
C TYR A 114 -5.29 5.04 7.46
N LEU A 115 -5.75 6.30 7.45
CA LEU A 115 -4.89 7.45 7.71
C LEU A 115 -4.21 7.35 9.08
N VAL A 116 -4.98 7.05 10.14
CA VAL A 116 -4.43 6.88 11.49
C VAL A 116 -3.41 5.74 11.54
N PHE A 117 -3.73 4.60 10.92
CA PHE A 117 -2.80 3.48 10.80
C PHE A 117 -1.51 3.88 10.06
N THR A 118 -1.62 4.55 8.91
CA THR A 118 -0.48 5.00 8.11
C THR A 118 0.40 5.98 8.88
N LEU A 119 -0.16 6.86 9.71
CA LEU A 119 0.63 7.75 10.57
C LEU A 119 1.56 6.96 11.49
N PHE A 120 1.06 5.91 12.15
CA PHE A 120 1.89 5.03 12.99
C PHE A 120 2.96 4.31 12.16
N MET A 121 2.58 3.78 11.00
CA MET A 121 3.52 3.09 10.12
C MET A 121 4.60 4.03 9.56
N THR A 122 4.28 5.31 9.35
CA THR A 122 5.23 6.34 8.92
C THR A 122 6.30 6.57 9.98
N ILE A 123 5.92 6.59 11.25
CA ILE A 123 6.86 6.67 12.38
C ILE A 123 7.75 5.43 12.39
N GLY A 124 7.17 4.22 12.26
CA GLY A 124 7.96 2.98 12.19
C GLY A 124 8.93 2.96 11.01
N ALA A 125 8.54 3.52 9.87
CA ALA A 125 9.36 3.57 8.67
C ALA A 125 10.62 4.44 8.80
N LEU A 126 10.69 5.36 9.78
CA LEU A 126 11.90 6.11 10.09
C LEU A 126 13.11 5.19 10.38
N GLU A 127 12.84 4.02 10.95
CA GLU A 127 13.86 3.04 11.34
C GLU A 127 14.00 1.87 10.36
N THR A 128 13.36 1.92 9.18
CA THR A 128 13.51 0.90 8.12
C THR A 128 14.50 1.37 7.03
N ASN A 129 14.08 2.30 6.18
CA ASN A 129 14.87 2.96 5.14
C ASN A 129 14.13 4.20 4.63
N LYS A 130 14.84 5.12 3.96
CA LYS A 130 14.25 6.40 3.53
C LYS A 130 13.18 6.23 2.46
N LEU A 131 13.36 5.29 1.53
CA LEU A 131 12.36 5.04 0.48
C LEU A 131 11.02 4.66 1.10
N LEU A 132 11.02 3.71 2.04
CA LEU A 132 9.80 3.25 2.69
C LEU A 132 9.17 4.36 3.54
N PHE A 133 9.98 5.16 4.23
CA PHE A 133 9.49 6.35 4.91
C PHE A 133 8.74 7.29 3.94
N PHE A 134 9.31 7.61 2.78
CA PHE A 134 8.65 8.49 1.82
C PHE A 134 7.38 7.87 1.23
N ILE A 135 7.35 6.56 0.99
CA ILE A 135 6.12 5.86 0.58
C ILE A 135 5.02 6.09 1.63
N PHE A 136 5.27 5.76 2.90
CA PHE A 136 4.27 5.94 3.96
C PHE A 136 3.90 7.41 4.18
N PHE A 137 4.87 8.31 4.12
CA PHE A 137 4.65 9.75 4.23
C PHE A 137 3.65 10.24 3.17
N VAL A 138 3.84 9.86 1.90
CA VAL A 138 2.94 10.21 0.80
C VAL A 138 1.58 9.52 0.96
N ILE A 139 1.53 8.28 1.44
CA ILE A 139 0.26 7.57 1.72
C ILE A 139 -0.60 8.33 2.75
N ASN A 140 -0.03 9.11 3.67
CA ASN A 140 -0.85 9.95 4.56
C ASN A 140 -1.65 11.00 3.77
N PHE A 141 -1.02 11.66 2.78
CA PHE A 141 -1.71 12.63 1.93
C PHE A 141 -2.75 11.95 1.04
N LEU A 142 -2.46 10.71 0.60
CA LEU A 142 -3.44 9.90 -0.12
C LEU A 142 -4.70 9.66 0.73
N TYR A 143 -4.58 9.10 1.93
CA TYR A 143 -5.75 8.83 2.76
C TYR A 143 -6.44 10.09 3.28
N LEU A 144 -5.68 11.16 3.54
CA LEU A 144 -6.27 12.47 3.85
C LEU A 144 -7.13 12.97 2.68
N GLY A 145 -6.59 12.91 1.46
CA GLY A 145 -7.30 13.29 0.25
C GLY A 145 -8.57 12.45 0.03
N LEU A 146 -8.44 11.12 0.10
CA LEU A 146 -9.57 10.19 -0.06
C LEU A 146 -10.65 10.40 1.00
N ALA A 147 -10.28 10.55 2.26
CA ALA A 147 -11.23 10.74 3.35
C ALA A 147 -12.02 12.05 3.18
N LEU A 148 -11.33 13.17 2.98
CA LEU A 148 -11.96 14.47 2.91
C LEU A 148 -12.78 14.65 1.63
N SER A 149 -12.31 14.15 0.49
CA SER A 149 -13.09 14.20 -0.76
C SER A 149 -14.37 13.38 -0.66
N THR A 150 -14.29 12.15 -0.13
CA THR A 150 -15.44 11.25 0.03
C THR A 150 -16.47 11.79 1.03
N LEU A 151 -16.02 12.52 2.05
CA LEU A 151 -16.89 13.12 3.06
C LEU A 151 -17.41 14.51 2.68
N GLY A 152 -17.11 15.00 1.47
CA GLY A 152 -17.63 16.27 0.96
C GLY A 152 -16.88 17.53 1.42
N ILE A 153 -15.71 17.38 2.05
CA ILE A 153 -14.90 18.50 2.53
C ILE A 153 -13.93 18.90 1.41
N MET A 154 -14.12 20.09 0.82
CA MET A 154 -13.36 20.60 -0.34
C MET A 154 -13.04 19.53 -1.41
N PRO A 155 -14.07 18.88 -2.01
CA PRO A 155 -13.89 17.63 -2.74
C PRO A 155 -12.88 17.71 -3.89
N GLU A 156 -12.91 18.78 -4.67
CA GLU A 156 -12.01 18.96 -5.81
C GLU A 156 -10.54 19.01 -5.37
N LEU A 157 -10.23 19.81 -4.34
CA LEU A 157 -8.88 19.96 -3.82
C LEU A 157 -8.34 18.61 -3.30
N PHE A 158 -9.13 17.93 -2.47
CA PHE A 158 -8.70 16.70 -1.83
C PHE A 158 -8.72 15.49 -2.76
N HIS A 159 -9.56 15.50 -3.79
CA HIS A 159 -9.50 14.53 -4.89
C HIS A 159 -8.20 14.68 -5.67
N GLN A 160 -7.80 15.90 -6.05
CA GLN A 160 -6.52 16.15 -6.71
C GLN A 160 -5.32 15.78 -5.82
N LEU A 161 -5.38 16.07 -4.52
CA LEU A 161 -4.36 15.66 -3.56
C LEU A 161 -4.21 14.13 -3.54
N ALA A 162 -5.33 13.40 -3.45
CA ALA A 162 -5.33 11.93 -3.49
C ALA A 162 -4.75 11.40 -4.80
N ALA A 163 -5.14 11.99 -5.94
CA ALA A 163 -4.69 11.57 -7.27
C ALA A 163 -3.16 11.63 -7.42
N TRP A 164 -2.56 12.77 -7.09
CA TRP A 164 -1.11 12.96 -7.19
C TRP A 164 -0.33 12.19 -6.12
N ALA A 165 -0.87 12.08 -4.91
CA ALA A 165 -0.27 11.28 -3.86
C ALA A 165 -0.22 9.79 -4.26
N GLU A 166 -1.33 9.25 -4.77
CA GLU A 166 -1.40 7.85 -5.22
C GLU A 166 -0.46 7.57 -6.39
N PHE A 167 -0.37 8.48 -7.36
CA PHE A 167 0.59 8.37 -8.45
C PHE A 167 2.04 8.37 -7.93
N THR A 168 2.35 9.25 -6.98
CA THR A 168 3.69 9.32 -6.38
C THR A 168 4.03 8.04 -5.60
N VAL A 169 3.07 7.47 -4.86
CA VAL A 169 3.22 6.16 -4.20
C VAL A 169 3.57 5.09 -5.23
N SER A 170 2.85 5.06 -6.35
CA SER A 170 3.12 4.10 -7.44
C SER A 170 4.57 4.16 -7.93
N ILE A 171 5.08 5.35 -8.25
CA ILE A 171 6.44 5.52 -8.75
C ILE A 171 7.48 5.10 -7.71
N LEU A 172 7.30 5.51 -6.44
CA LEU A 172 8.21 5.12 -5.36
C LEU A 172 8.19 3.60 -5.10
N SER A 173 7.01 2.97 -5.15
CA SER A 173 6.86 1.53 -4.97
C SER A 173 7.43 0.74 -6.15
N LEU A 174 7.30 1.21 -7.39
CA LEU A 174 7.98 0.62 -8.55
C LEU A 174 9.50 0.67 -8.39
N TYR A 175 10.03 1.82 -7.97
CA TYR A 175 11.46 1.96 -7.65
C TYR A 175 11.88 0.98 -6.54
N GLY A 176 11.08 0.87 -5.48
CA GLY A 176 11.34 -0.05 -4.37
C GLY A 176 11.30 -1.52 -4.77
N CYS A 177 10.36 -1.91 -5.63
CA CYS A 177 10.33 -3.23 -6.24
C CYS A 177 11.61 -3.50 -7.02
N GLY A 178 11.98 -2.60 -7.93
CA GLY A 178 13.21 -2.72 -8.72
C GLY A 178 14.46 -2.82 -7.84
N ALA A 179 14.54 -2.01 -6.78
CA ALA A 179 15.64 -2.04 -5.84
C ALA A 179 15.71 -3.36 -5.06
N ALA A 180 14.58 -3.87 -4.58
CA ALA A 180 14.51 -5.16 -3.89
C ALA A 180 14.97 -6.31 -4.80
N VAL A 181 14.51 -6.34 -6.06
CA VAL A 181 14.91 -7.38 -7.03
C VAL A 181 16.39 -7.27 -7.39
N LEU A 182 16.84 -6.09 -7.85
CA LEU A 182 18.18 -5.94 -8.42
C LEU A 182 19.28 -6.01 -7.36
N ASN A 183 19.07 -5.45 -6.16
CA ASN A 183 20.06 -5.53 -5.09
C ASN A 183 20.24 -6.97 -4.61
N ALA A 184 19.14 -7.74 -4.51
CA ALA A 184 19.20 -9.16 -4.17
C ALA A 184 19.86 -9.97 -5.29
N HIS A 185 19.53 -9.70 -6.55
CA HIS A 185 20.07 -10.40 -7.71
C HIS A 185 21.58 -10.19 -7.88
N PHE A 186 22.06 -8.95 -7.74
CA PHE A 186 23.47 -8.61 -7.93
C PHE A 186 24.32 -8.78 -6.66
N GLY A 187 23.71 -8.91 -5.48
CA GLY A 187 24.43 -9.09 -4.21
C GLY A 187 25.14 -7.85 -3.67
N PHE A 188 24.87 -6.67 -4.24
CA PHE A 188 25.33 -5.38 -3.75
C PHE A 188 24.23 -4.31 -3.90
N THR A 189 24.45 -3.12 -3.33
CA THR A 189 23.53 -1.99 -3.51
C THR A 189 23.65 -1.42 -4.93
N PHE A 190 22.83 -1.93 -5.84
CA PHE A 190 22.70 -1.43 -7.21
C PHE A 190 21.78 -0.20 -7.28
N LEU A 191 20.58 -0.29 -6.68
CA LEU A 191 19.66 0.83 -6.50
C LEU A 191 19.60 1.25 -5.02
N PRO A 192 19.96 2.50 -4.67
CA PRO A 192 20.00 2.95 -3.29
C PRO A 192 18.60 3.28 -2.72
N ILE A 193 18.23 2.64 -1.62
CA ILE A 193 16.96 2.92 -0.89
C ILE A 193 17.12 3.86 0.31
N GLY A 194 18.35 4.30 0.57
CA GLY A 194 18.72 5.18 1.68
C GLY A 194 18.73 4.50 3.05
N LYS A 195 19.73 4.79 3.88
CA LYS A 195 19.79 4.28 5.26
C LYS A 195 18.69 4.90 6.11
N LYS A 196 18.19 4.16 7.11
CA LYS A 196 17.26 4.65 8.14
C LYS A 196 17.75 5.93 8.83
N PHE A 197 16.81 6.68 9.41
CA PHE A 197 17.08 7.99 10.02
C PHE A 197 17.88 7.88 11.33
N ASN A 198 17.73 6.80 12.11
CA ASN A 198 18.40 6.59 13.40
C ASN A 198 18.12 7.71 14.42
N ILE A 199 16.87 8.17 14.49
CA ILE A 199 16.48 9.26 15.39
C ILE A 199 15.73 8.76 16.63
N ILE A 200 15.16 7.55 16.58
CA ILE A 200 14.48 6.95 17.72
C ILE A 200 15.51 6.12 18.49
N LYS A 201 15.87 6.58 19.68
CA LYS A 201 16.79 5.88 20.59
C LYS A 201 16.00 5.28 21.74
N GLN A 202 16.22 4.02 22.03
CA GLN A 202 15.75 3.43 23.28
C GLN A 202 16.51 4.11 24.42
N THR A 203 15.78 4.79 25.32
CA THR A 203 16.36 5.21 26.58
C THR A 203 16.56 3.93 27.39
N GLU A 204 17.78 3.65 27.82
CA GLU A 204 18.05 2.53 28.73
C GLU A 204 17.15 2.73 29.98
N GLN A 205 16.31 1.73 30.26
CA GLN A 205 15.53 1.62 31.49
C GLN A 205 16.23 0.64 32.42
#